data_AF-A0A938SCL7-F1
#
_entry.id   AF-A0A938SCL7-F1
#
_cell.length_a   1.000
_cell.length_b   1.000
_cell.length_c   1.000
_cell.angle_alpha   90.00
_cell.angle_beta   90.00
_cell.angle_gamma   90.00
#
_symmetry.space_group_name_H-M   'P 1'
#
loop_
_entity.id
_entity.type
_entity.pdbx_description
1 polymer ?
#
loop_
_entity_poly.entity_id
_entity_poly.type
_entity_poly.pdbx_seq_one_letter_code
_entity_poly.pdbx_strand_id
1 'polypeptide(L)' 'NLACSLLEAETLLEHLKRKLGVEPGQTTPDGRFTLKTAECLGACDTAPVVCINGEYYEDLNAGKLDEVLAELP' A
#
# COMPACT_ATOMS: atom_id res chain seq x y z
N ASN A 1 -6.17 5.36 9.29
CA ASN A 1 -6.85 4.66 10.39
C ASN A 1 -5.86 4.25 11.47
N LEU A 2 -6.24 4.33 12.75
CA LEU A 2 -5.39 4.05 13.92
C LEU A 2 -4.82 2.62 13.90
N ALA A 3 -5.59 1.62 13.46
CA ALA A 3 -5.14 0.22 13.36
C ALA A 3 -3.98 0.03 12.36
N CYS A 4 -4.07 0.62 11.16
CA CYS A 4 -2.97 0.58 10.19
C CYS A 4 -1.76 1.39 10.67
N SER A 5 -1.96 2.56 11.28
CA SER A 5 -0.86 3.36 11.85
C SER A 5 -0.15 2.64 13.02
N LEU A 6 -0.87 1.84 13.81
CA LEU A 6 -0.32 1.00 14.87
C LEU A 6 0.49 -0.20 14.33
N LEU A 7 0.22 -0.64 13.10
CA LEU A 7 0.85 -1.79 12.44
C LEU A 7 1.87 -1.34 11.38
N GLU A 8 2.55 -0.22 11.62
CA GLU A 8 3.64 0.27 10.77
C GLU A 8 3.22 0.59 9.31
N ALA A 9 1.94 0.91 9.06
CA ALA A 9 1.51 1.31 7.72
C ALA A 9 2.18 2.60 7.23
N GLU A 10 2.67 3.46 8.13
CA GLU A 10 3.52 4.60 7.75
C GLU A 10 4.87 4.14 7.19
N THR A 11 5.50 3.12 7.77
CA THR A 11 6.73 2.52 7.24
C THR A 11 6.51 1.89 5.86
N LEU A 12 5.38 1.20 5.68
CA LEU A 12 5.00 0.65 4.36
C LEU A 12 4.72 1.75 3.34
N LEU A 13 4.07 2.84 3.76
CA LEU A 13 3.83 3.99 2.90
C LEU A 13 5.15 4.65 2.48
N GLU A 14 6.07 4.90 3.41
CA GLU A 14 7.42 5.42 3.13
C GLU A 14 8.19 4.49 2.18
N HIS A 15 8.09 3.17 2.39
CA HIS A 15 8.69 2.18 1.51
C HIS A 15 8.12 2.25 0.09
N LEU A 16 6.78 2.34 -0.05
CA LEU A 16 6.11 2.54 -1.33
C LEU A 16 6.52 3.85 -2.01
N LYS A 17 6.59 4.95 -1.25
CA LYS A 17 7.06 6.24 -1.77
C LYS A 17 8.47 6.13 -2.34
N ARG A 18 9.38 5.47 -1.62
CA ARG A 18 10.77 5.28 -2.05
C ARG A 18 10.88 4.33 -3.25
N LYS A 19 10.12 3.24 -3.27
CA LYS A 19 10.17 2.23 -4.33
C LYS A 19 9.51 2.72 -5.62
N LEU A 20 8.34 3.34 -5.53
CA LEU A 20 7.59 3.85 -6.67
C LEU A 20 8.03 5.26 -7.09
N GLY A 21 8.75 5.98 -6.22
CA GLY A 21 9.20 7.35 -6.47
C GLY A 21 8.06 8.36 -6.53
N VAL A 22 6.92 8.07 -5.90
CA VAL A 22 5.72 8.92 -5.95
C VAL A 22 5.16 9.23 -4.57
N GLU A 23 4.56 10.41 -4.47
CA GLU A 23 3.83 10.86 -3.30
C GLU A 23 2.38 10.33 -3.30
N PRO A 24 1.74 10.26 -2.12
CA PRO A 24 0.35 9.84 -2.03
C PRO A 24 -0.54 10.88 -2.70
N GLY A 25 -1.42 10.41 -3.57
CA GLY A 25 -2.21 11.21 -4.52
C GLY A 25 -1.61 11.25 -5.93
N GLN A 26 -0.40 10.74 -6.15
CA GLN A 26 0.25 10.71 -7.46
C GLN A 26 0.23 9.32 -8.11
N THR A 27 0.34 9.33 -9.43
CA THR A 27 0.51 8.14 -10.26
C THR A 27 1.99 8.01 -10.63
N THR A 28 2.51 6.78 -10.60
CA THR A 28 3.85 6.44 -11.08
C THR A 28 4.07 6.95 -12.51
N PRO A 29 5.30 7.33 -12.88
CA PRO A 29 5.61 7.78 -14.23
C PRO A 29 5.32 6.71 -15.31
N ASP A 30 5.31 5.42 -14.93
CA ASP A 30 4.91 4.31 -15.81
C ASP A 30 3.39 4.22 -16.03
N GLY A 31 2.59 5.01 -15.32
CA GLY A 31 1.13 5.00 -15.41
C GLY A 31 0.45 3.78 -14.77
N ARG A 32 1.22 2.83 -14.24
CA ARG A 32 0.71 1.55 -13.70
C ARG A 32 0.08 1.64 -12.31
N PHE A 33 0.67 2.44 -11.42
CA PHE A 33 0.25 2.50 -10.02
C PHE A 33 -0.10 3.91 -9.59
N THR A 34 -1.23 4.09 -8.91
CA THR A 34 -1.58 5.34 -8.23
C THR A 34 -1.52 5.12 -6.73
N LEU A 35 -0.60 5.82 -6.06
CA LEU A 35 -0.52 5.77 -4.62
C LEU A 35 -1.65 6.62 -4.05
N LYS A 36 -2.58 6.04 -3.29
CA LYS A 36 -3.63 6.79 -2.59
C LYS A 36 -3.70 6.33 -1.14
N THR A 37 -3.75 7.29 -0.23
CA THR A 37 -4.03 7.02 1.18
C THR A 37 -5.54 6.94 1.37
N ALA A 38 -6.03 5.81 1.87
CA ALA A 38 -7.41 5.67 2.30
C ALA A 38 -7.51 5.86 3.81
N GLU A 39 -8.44 6.69 4.29
CA GLU A 39 -8.62 6.92 5.73
C GLU A 39 -9.13 5.68 6.46
N CYS A 40 -10.01 4.89 5.83
CA CYS A 40 -10.53 3.63 6.34
C CYS A 40 -11.02 2.74 5.19
N LEU A 41 -10.49 1.52 5.10
CA LEU A 41 -10.98 0.49 4.16
C LEU A 41 -11.98 -0.47 4.82
N GLY A 42 -12.38 -0.22 6.06
CA GLY A 42 -13.29 -1.09 6.83
C GLY A 42 -12.69 -2.43 7.27
N ALA A 43 -11.49 -2.77 6.79
CA ALA A 43 -10.73 -3.97 7.13
C ALA A 43 -9.80 -3.75 8.33
N CYS A 44 -10.36 -3.26 9.45
CA CYS A 44 -9.57 -3.07 10.67
C CYS A 44 -9.11 -4.39 11.31
N ASP A 45 -9.80 -5.49 11.00
CA ASP A 45 -9.55 -6.84 11.53
C ASP A 45 -8.30 -7.49 10.92
N THR A 46 -7.94 -7.08 9.70
CA THR A 46 -6.87 -7.66 8.87
C THR A 46 -5.82 -6.63 8.42
N ALA A 47 -5.74 -5.53 9.15
CA ALA A 47 -4.69 -4.53 8.95
C ALA A 47 -3.29 -5.16 9.13
N PRO A 48 -2.24 -4.65 8.45
CA PRO A 48 -2.27 -3.62 7.42
C PRO A 48 -2.81 -4.16 6.08
N VAL A 49 -3.78 -3.43 5.51
CA VAL A 49 -4.43 -3.77 4.25
C VAL A 49 -4.07 -2.76 3.16
N VAL A 50 -3.76 -3.23 1.96
CA VAL A 50 -3.60 -2.39 0.76
C VAL A 50 -4.56 -2.88 -0.30
N CYS A 51 -5.24 -1.96 -0.97
CA CYS A 51 -6.06 -2.29 -2.12
C CYS A 51 -5.29 -2.00 -3.41
N ILE A 52 -5.01 -3.04 -4.20
CA ILE A 52 -4.34 -2.90 -5.50
C ILE A 52 -5.26 -3.46 -6.58
N ASN A 53 -5.59 -2.62 -7.57
CA ASN A 53 -6.49 -2.97 -8.67
C ASN A 53 -7.88 -3.53 -8.25
N GLY A 54 -8.35 -3.19 -7.04
CA GLY A 54 -9.62 -3.69 -6.49
C GLY A 54 -9.50 -4.98 -5.67
N GLU A 55 -8.31 -5.58 -5.59
CA GLU A 55 -8.03 -6.69 -4.68
C GLU A 55 -7.47 -6.18 -3.35
N TYR A 56 -7.94 -6.76 -2.25
CA TYR A 56 -7.46 -6.47 -0.91
C TYR A 56 -6.33 -7.44 -0.58
N TYR A 57 -5.15 -6.87 -0.31
CA TYR A 57 -3.99 -7.59 0.18
C TYR A 57 -3.84 -7.29 1.66
N GLU A 58 -3.94 -8.32 2.48
CA GLU A 58 -3.97 -8.28 3.94
C GLU A 58 -2.66 -8.83 4.52
N ASP A 59 -2.36 -8.54 5.79
CA ASP A 59 -1.14 -9.01 6.47
C ASP A 59 0.16 -8.67 5.68
N LEU A 60 0.21 -7.44 5.15
CA LEU A 60 1.31 -6.99 4.32
C LEU A 60 2.52 -6.55 5.15
N ASN A 61 3.70 -6.90 4.67
CA ASN A 61 4.98 -6.39 5.14
C ASN A 61 5.79 -5.84 3.95
N ALA A 62 6.90 -5.14 4.21
CA ALA A 62 7.68 -4.51 3.14
C ALA A 62 8.17 -5.51 2.07
N GLY A 63 8.48 -6.75 2.46
CA GLY A 63 8.89 -7.82 1.54
C GLY A 63 7.74 -8.37 0.69
N LYS A 64 6.62 -8.73 1.32
CA LYS A 64 5.39 -9.19 0.63
C LYS A 64 4.88 -8.11 -0.33
N LEU A 65 4.91 -6.85 0.09
CA LEU A 65 4.52 -5.74 -0.77
C LEU A 65 5.43 -5.64 -1.99
N ASP A 66 6.72 -5.92 -1.81
CA ASP A 66 7.67 -6.00 -2.91
C ASP A 66 7.36 -7.13 -3.89
N GLU A 67 6.99 -8.31 -3.38
CA GLU A 67 6.57 -9.46 -4.18
C GLU A 67 5.26 -9.20 -4.91
N VAL A 68 4.24 -8.68 -4.23
CA VAL A 68 2.95 -8.33 -4.85
C VAL A 68 3.14 -7.31 -5.97
N LEU A 69 3.99 -6.30 -5.77
CA LEU A 69 4.33 -5.34 -6.84
C LEU A 69 5.08 -5.98 -8.02
N ALA A 70 5.82 -7.07 -7.79
CA ALA A 70 6.53 -7.79 -8.85
C ALA A 70 5.64 -8.81 -9.59
N GLU A 71 4.63 -9.36 -8.92
CA GLU A 71 3.62 -10.25 -9.54
C GLU A 71 2.60 -9.49 -10.40
N LEU A 72 2.43 -8.18 -10.16
CA LEU A 72 1.53 -7.36 -10.94
C LEU A 72 2.12 -7.06 -12.34
N PRO A 73 1.43 -7.45 -13.44
CA PRO A 73 1.96 -7.41 -14.80
C PRO A 73 2.13 -6.01 -15.42
#